data_AF-A0A661L5A2-F1
#
_entry.id   AF-A0A661L5A2-F1
#
_cell.length_a   1.000
_cell.length_b   1.000
_cell.length_c   1.000
_cell.angle_alpha   90.00
_cell.angle_beta   90.00
_cell.angle_gamma   90.00
#
_symmetry.space_group_name_H-M   'P 1'
#
loop_
_entity.id
_entity.type
_entity.pdbx_description
1 polymer ?
#
loop_
_entity_poly.entity_id
_entity_poly.type
_entity_poly.pdbx_seq_one_letter_code
_entity_poly.pdbx_strand_id
1 'polypeptide(L)'
;GPDILKDIVVLKLDKLAKRMAESHKIKLTYSPKVVEQIASRCTEVETGARNIDHIMNGTILPQMSREILARLSEGAMPSETKLDVDKAGTFKITFGG
;
A
#
# COMPACT_ATOMS: atom_id res chain seq x y z
N GLY A 1 -14.84 -1.23 -15.80
CA GLY A 1 -13.89 -2.24 -16.32
C GLY A 1 -12.67 -2.32 -15.42
N PRO A 2 -11.80 -3.32 -15.60
CA PRO A 2 -10.59 -3.54 -14.79
C PRO A 2 -9.66 -2.31 -14.75
N ASP A 3 -9.62 -1.49 -15.80
CA ASP A 3 -8.81 -0.26 -15.84
C ASP A 3 -9.29 0.81 -14.84
N ILE A 4 -10.60 0.98 -14.69
CA ILE A 4 -11.17 1.92 -13.70
C ILE A 4 -10.80 1.50 -12.27
N LEU A 5 -10.76 0.20 -11.98
CA LEU A 5 -10.34 -0.29 -10.66
C LEU A 5 -8.87 0.02 -10.41
N LYS A 6 -8.00 -0.14 -11.40
CA LYS A 6 -6.58 0.21 -11.30
C LYS A 6 -6.40 1.71 -11.01
N ASP A 7 -7.15 2.57 -11.70
CA ASP A 7 -7.10 4.03 -11.46
C ASP A 7 -7.51 4.40 -10.03
N ILE A 8 -8.56 3.76 -9.51
CA ILE A 8 -9.00 3.96 -8.13
C ILE A 8 -7.92 3.50 -7.14
N VAL A 9 -7.25 2.38 -7.42
CA VAL A 9 -6.15 1.88 -6.59
C VAL A 9 -4.99 2.86 -6.58
N VAL A 10 -4.54 3.33 -7.75
CA VAL A 10 -3.47 4.34 -7.87
C VAL A 10 -3.81 5.59 -7.06
N LEU A 11 -5.02 6.13 -7.24
CA LEU A 11 -5.47 7.33 -6.52
C LEU A 11 -5.45 7.15 -4.99
N LYS A 12 -5.76 5.95 -4.49
CA LYS A 12 -5.71 5.64 -3.06
C LYS A 12 -4.29 5.44 -2.54
N LEU A 13 -3.44 4.77 -3.31
CA LEU A 13 -2.02 4.59 -2.97
C LEU A 13 -1.29 5.93 -2.96
N ASP A 14 -1.59 6.84 -3.89
CA ASP A 14 -1.00 8.17 -3.93
C ASP A 14 -1.43 9.03 -2.73
N LYS A 15 -2.70 8.94 -2.32
CA LYS A 15 -3.17 9.57 -1.09
C LYS A 15 -2.44 9.05 0.14
N LEU A 16 -2.20 7.74 0.21
CA LEU A 16 -1.39 7.14 1.29
C LEU A 16 0.04 7.66 1.25
N ALA A 17 0.68 7.67 0.08
CA ALA A 17 2.05 8.14 -0.08
C ALA A 17 2.20 9.61 0.34
N LYS A 18 1.25 10.45 -0.08
CA LYS A 18 1.19 11.86 0.34
C LYS A 18 1.06 11.99 1.86
N ARG A 19 0.14 11.25 2.49
CA ARG A 19 -0.04 11.27 3.95
C ARG A 19 1.23 10.87 4.68
N MET A 20 1.94 9.85 4.21
CA MET A 20 3.20 9.40 4.81
C MET A 20 4.31 10.45 4.71
N ALA A 21 4.43 11.09 3.55
CA ALA A 21 5.39 12.18 3.34
C ALA A 21 5.07 13.38 4.26
N GLU A 22 3.80 13.74 4.40
CA GLU A 22 3.38 14.88 5.21
C GLU A 22 3.52 14.61 6.72
N SER A 23 3.06 13.44 7.18
CA SER A 23 2.97 13.10 8.61
C SER A 23 4.27 12.58 9.20
N HIS A 24 5.06 11.86 8.40
CA HIS A 24 6.22 11.11 8.91
C HIS A 24 7.52 11.40 8.16
N LYS A 25 7.49 12.26 7.12
CA LYS A 25 8.64 12.53 6.23
C LYS A 25 9.20 11.27 5.55
N ILE A 26 8.36 10.25 5.38
CA ILE A 26 8.72 9.01 4.70
C ILE A 26 8.17 9.07 3.27
N LYS A 27 9.05 8.90 2.29
CA LYS A 27 8.63 8.70 0.89
C LYS A 27 8.13 7.27 0.72
N LEU A 28 6.87 7.10 0.31
CA LEU A 28 6.34 5.80 -0.11
C LEU A 28 6.37 5.68 -1.63
N THR A 29 6.95 4.58 -2.11
CA THR A 29 6.85 4.13 -3.50
C THR A 29 6.13 2.78 -3.55
N TYR A 30 5.54 2.44 -4.69
CA TYR A 30 4.91 1.13 -4.87
C TYR A 30 5.15 0.59 -6.28
N SER A 31 5.21 -0.73 -6.40
CA SER A 31 5.38 -1.37 -7.71
C SER A 31 4.05 -1.48 -8.46
N PRO A 32 4.07 -1.58 -9.81
CA PRO A 32 2.86 -1.84 -10.59
C PRO A 32 2.12 -3.12 -10.18
N LYS A 33 2.86 -4.12 -9.67
CA LYS A 33 2.30 -5.38 -9.18
C LYS A 33 1.33 -5.17 -8.01
N VAL A 34 1.54 -4.15 -7.19
CA VAL A 34 0.61 -3.80 -6.09
C VAL A 34 -0.73 -3.40 -6.67
N VAL A 35 -0.73 -2.55 -7.70
CA VAL A 35 -1.95 -2.08 -8.37
C VAL A 35 -2.69 -3.26 -9.02
N GLU A 36 -1.95 -4.10 -9.75
CA GLU A 36 -2.51 -5.30 -10.38
C GLU A 36 -3.10 -6.27 -9.36
N GLN A 37 -2.40 -6.51 -8.25
CA GLN A 37 -2.83 -7.45 -7.23
C GLN A 37 -4.10 -6.98 -6.49
N ILE A 38 -4.20 -5.69 -6.20
CA ILE A 38 -5.41 -5.14 -5.58
C ILE A 38 -6.57 -5.20 -6.58
N ALA A 39 -6.34 -4.79 -7.84
CA ALA A 39 -7.38 -4.81 -8.87
C ALA A 39 -7.89 -6.23 -9.17
N SER A 40 -7.01 -7.23 -9.27
CA SER A 40 -7.36 -8.64 -9.49
C SER A 40 -8.31 -9.16 -8.41
N ARG A 41 -7.98 -8.93 -7.14
CA ARG A 41 -8.81 -9.34 -6.00
C ARG A 41 -10.20 -8.68 -6.01
N CYS A 42 -10.32 -7.50 -6.62
CA CYS A 42 -11.61 -6.80 -6.77
C CYS A 42 -12.47 -7.33 -7.93
N THR A 43 -11.87 -8.06 -8.87
CA THR A 43 -12.59 -8.72 -9.96
C THR A 43 -13.05 -10.14 -9.60
N GLU A 44 -12.39 -10.79 -8.64
CA GLU A 44 -12.72 -12.15 -8.17
C GLU A 44 -13.89 -12.18 -7.18
N VAL A 45 -14.11 -11.07 -6.46
CA VAL A 45 -15.17 -10.91 -5.47
C VAL A 45 -16.15 -9.89 -6.02
N GLU A 46 -17.46 -10.20 -6.08
CA GLU A 46 -18.54 -9.34 -6.62
C GLU A 46 -18.75 -7.98 -5.88
N THR A 47 -17.74 -7.48 -5.18
CA THR A 47 -17.79 -6.28 -4.33
C THR A 47 -17.13 -5.05 -4.97
N GLY A 48 -16.51 -5.17 -6.15
CA GLY A 48 -16.00 -4.04 -6.94
C GLY A 48 -15.09 -3.09 -6.14
N ALA A 49 -15.31 -1.77 -6.24
CA ALA A 49 -14.48 -0.76 -5.59
C ALA A 49 -14.48 -0.82 -4.04
N ARG A 50 -15.49 -1.43 -3.40
CA ARG A 50 -15.51 -1.61 -1.94
C ARG A 50 -14.43 -2.59 -1.48
N ASN A 51 -14.07 -3.55 -2.32
CA ASN A 51 -12.98 -4.47 -1.98
C ASN A 51 -11.62 -3.75 -1.93
N ILE A 52 -11.45 -2.69 -2.73
CA ILE A 52 -10.26 -1.84 -2.65
C ILE A 52 -10.16 -1.21 -1.26
N ASP A 53 -11.26 -0.67 -0.73
CA ASP A 53 -11.27 -0.13 0.64
C ASP A 53 -10.99 -1.20 1.69
N HIS A 54 -11.51 -2.42 1.50
CA HIS A 54 -11.24 -3.52 2.41
C HIS A 54 -9.75 -3.90 2.42
N ILE A 55 -9.11 -4.02 1.26
CA ILE A 55 -7.68 -4.36 1.17
C ILE A 55 -6.81 -3.21 1.71
N MET A 56 -7.14 -1.96 1.35
CA MET A 56 -6.40 -0.78 1.83
C MET A 56 -6.49 -0.65 3.35
N ASN A 57 -7.70 -0.69 3.93
CA ASN A 57 -7.91 -0.46 5.37
C ASN A 57 -7.68 -1.71 6.22
N GLY A 58 -7.91 -2.90 5.67
CA GLY A 58 -7.79 -4.17 6.38
C GLY A 58 -6.41 -4.82 6.28
N THR A 59 -5.59 -4.43 5.29
CA THR A 59 -4.27 -5.05 5.08
C THR A 59 -3.16 -4.02 4.96
N ILE A 60 -3.22 -3.14 3.96
CA ILE A 60 -2.08 -2.26 3.64
C ILE A 60 -1.83 -1.24 4.74
N LEU A 61 -2.84 -0.46 5.11
CA LEU A 61 -2.70 0.58 6.14
C LEU A 61 -2.30 0.03 7.51
N PRO A 62 -2.90 -1.07 8.03
CA PRO A 62 -2.46 -1.69 9.27
C PRO A 62 -1.02 -2.17 9.23
N GLN A 63 -0.59 -2.83 8.14
CA GLN A 63 0.79 -3.29 7.99
C GLN A 63 1.78 -2.13 7.98
N MET A 64 1.52 -1.10 7.16
CA MET A 64 2.35 0.11 7.10
C MET A 64 2.45 0.78 8.48
N SER A 65 1.32 0.94 9.17
CA SER A 65 1.28 1.57 10.50
C SER A 65 2.12 0.80 11.52
N ARG A 66 1.99 -0.54 11.54
CA ARG A 66 2.73 -1.40 12.46
C ARG A 66 4.23 -1.28 12.25
N GLU A 67 4.70 -1.33 11.00
CA GLU A 67 6.12 -1.24 10.68
C GLU A 67 6.71 0.14 11.01
N ILE A 68 5.96 1.21 10.72
CA ILE A 68 6.38 2.58 11.06
C ILE A 68 6.49 2.74 12.58
N LEU A 69 5.50 2.25 13.34
CA LEU A 69 5.52 2.32 14.81
C LEU A 69 6.67 1.51 15.42
N ALA A 70 6.95 0.32 14.88
CA ALA A 70 8.09 -0.49 15.33
C ALA A 70 9.40 0.29 15.16
N ARG A 71 9.62 0.91 14.01
CA ARG A 71 10.84 1.68 13.72
C ARG A 71 10.95 2.98 14.51
N LEU A 72 9.81 3.63 14.77
CA LEU A 72 9.77 4.80 15.64
C LEU A 72 10.26 4.45 17.05
N SER A 73 9.91 3.27 17.56
CA SER A 73 10.38 2.80 18.87
C SER A 73 11.89 2.51 18.91
N GLU A 74 12.48 2.17 17.76
CA GLU A 74 13.91 1.91 17.59
C GLU A 74 14.72 3.19 17.28
N GLY A 75 14.05 4.34 17.10
CA GLY A 75 14.70 5.63 16.76
C GLY A 75 15.23 5.72 15.32
N ALA A 76 15.06 4.68 14.51
CA ALA A 76 15.59 4.58 13.16
C ALA A 76 14.47 4.74 12.11
N MET A 77 13.98 5.98 11.96
CA MET A 77 12.95 6.28 10.98
C MET A 77 13.53 6.24 9.55
N PRO A 78 12.95 5.44 8.64
CA PRO A 78 13.43 5.34 7.27
C PRO A 78 13.03 6.60 6.49
N SER A 79 13.88 7.03 5.55
CA SER A 79 13.55 8.13 4.64
C SER A 79 12.67 7.67 3.47
N GLU A 80 12.74 6.39 3.10
CA GLU A 80 11.96 5.79 2.03
C GLU A 80 11.41 4.41 2.42
N THR A 81 10.23 4.10 1.88
CA THR A 81 9.64 2.78 1.94
C THR A 81 9.06 2.41 0.58
N LYS A 82 9.10 1.12 0.27
CA LYS A 82 8.57 0.56 -0.96
C LYS A 82 7.58 -0.55 -0.63
N LEU A 83 6.38 -0.44 -1.17
CA LEU A 83 5.36 -1.47 -1.18
C LEU A 83 5.49 -2.29 -2.48
N ASP A 84 5.60 -3.61 -2.36
CA ASP A 84 5.70 -4.52 -3.49
C ASP A 84 4.85 -5.77 -3.24
N VAL A 85 4.81 -6.68 -4.21
CA VAL A 85 4.18 -7.99 -4.09
C VAL A 85 5.25 -9.05 -4.29
N ASP A 86 5.35 -9.98 -3.35
CA ASP A 86 6.29 -11.09 -3.44
C ASP A 86 5.83 -12.20 -4.40
N LYS A 87 6.63 -13.25 -4.54
CA LYS A 87 6.31 -14.38 -5.42
C LYS A 87 5.07 -15.17 -4.99
N ALA A 88 4.65 -15.05 -3.73
CA ALA A 88 3.45 -15.69 -3.20
C ALA A 88 2.19 -14.81 -3.34
N GLY A 89 2.30 -13.63 -3.97
CA GLY A 89 1.18 -12.70 -4.08
C GLY A 89 0.89 -11.94 -2.78
N THR A 90 1.81 -11.96 -1.81
CA THR A 90 1.65 -11.26 -0.54
C THR A 90 2.28 -9.87 -0.62
N PHE A 91 1.62 -8.89 0.00
CA PHE A 91 2.17 -7.54 0.09
C PHE A 91 3.42 -7.55 0.97
N LYS A 92 4.47 -6.93 0.45
CA LYS A 92 5.77 -6.83 1.12
C LYS A 92 6.18 -5.38 1.21
N ILE A 93 6.61 -4.97 2.39
CA ILE A 93 7.13 -3.63 2.65
C ILE A 93 8.64 -3.75 2.83
N THR A 94 9.38 -2.92 2.11
CA THR A 94 10.83 -2.78 2.28
C THR A 94 11.15 -1.35 2.62
N PHE A 95 12.13 -1.15 3.50
CA PHE A 95 12.54 0.16 3.97
C PHE A 95 13.94 0.45 3.47
N GLY A 96 14.18 1.72 3.11
CA GLY A 96 15.46 2.21 2.61
C GLY A 96 15.71 3.63 3.12
N GLY A 97 16.95 4.05 3.02
CA GLY A 97 17.45 5.29 3.62
C GLY A 97 18.75 5.05 4.36
#